data_AF-A0A485AC17-F1
#
_entry.id   AF-A0A485AC17-F1
#
_cell.length_a   1.000
_cell.length_b   1.000
_cell.length_c   1.000
_cell.angle_alpha   90.00
_cell.angle_beta   90.00
_cell.angle_gamma   90.00
#
_symmetry.space_group_name_H-M   'P 1'
#
loop_
_entity.id
_entity.type
_entity.pdbx_description
1 polymer ?
#
loop_
_entity_poly.entity_id
_entity_poly.type
_entity_poly.pdbx_seq_one_letter_code
_entity_poly.pdbx_strand_id
1 'polypeptide(L)'
;MDEINDVQLGFLLSKCVFTIGTRLHSAIISMNFGTPAIAINYEHKSKGIMNSLEFDSLAISVKDLFTDEITNKINYLHSNHDEVRNKLKVKIEEVKGNGKKLIGDLIKKIGEK
;
A
#
# COMPACT_ATOMS: atom_id res chain seq x y z
N MET A 1 -5.56 -14.49 24.84
CA MET A 1 -5.65 -14.55 23.37
C MET A 1 -4.44 -13.80 22.88
N ASP A 2 -3.42 -14.49 22.36
CA ASP A 2 -2.19 -13.82 21.95
C ASP A 2 -2.51 -12.96 20.72
N GLU A 3 -2.43 -11.64 20.88
CA GLU A 3 -2.66 -10.70 19.79
C GLU A 3 -1.52 -10.78 18.77
N ILE A 4 -1.87 -10.77 17.49
CA ILE A 4 -0.93 -10.79 16.38
C ILE A 4 -0.33 -9.40 16.22
N ASN A 5 1.01 -9.29 16.24
CA ASN A 5 1.68 -8.02 15.97
C ASN A 5 1.69 -7.65 14.48
N ASP A 6 2.09 -6.43 14.16
CA ASP A 6 2.13 -5.88 12.79
C ASP A 6 3.03 -6.68 11.84
N VAL A 7 4.17 -7.20 12.31
CA VAL A 7 5.07 -8.03 11.51
C VAL A 7 4.45 -9.39 11.20
N GLN A 8 3.85 -10.03 12.19
CA GLN A 8 3.15 -11.31 12.03
C GLN A 8 1.93 -11.16 11.11
N LEU A 9 1.17 -10.08 11.27
CA LEU A 9 0.07 -9.74 10.38
C LEU A 9 0.56 -9.53 8.95
N GLY A 10 1.62 -8.74 8.77
CA GLY A 10 2.23 -8.51 7.46
C GLY A 10 2.70 -9.80 6.79
N PHE A 11 3.30 -10.73 7.55
CA PHE A 11 3.67 -12.05 7.04
C PHE A 11 2.46 -12.84 6.54
N LEU A 12 1.35 -12.86 7.28
CA LEU A 12 0.12 -13.52 6.84
C LEU A 12 -0.43 -12.89 5.56
N LEU A 13 -0.48 -11.56 5.50
CA LEU A 13 -0.94 -10.82 4.31
C LEU A 13 -0.02 -11.04 3.10
N SER A 14 1.28 -11.31 3.32
CA SER A 14 2.24 -11.63 2.24
C SER A 14 1.91 -12.92 1.48
N LYS A 15 1.09 -13.81 2.08
CA LYS A 15 0.65 -15.08 1.48
C LYS A 15 -0.61 -14.94 0.62
N CYS A 16 -1.27 -13.79 0.66
CA CYS A 16 -2.45 -13.52 -0.17
C CYS A 16 -2.03 -13.09 -1.59
N VAL A 17 -2.93 -13.33 -2.56
CA VAL A 17 -2.77 -12.82 -3.93
C VAL A 17 -2.93 -11.29 -3.93
N PHE A 18 -4.00 -10.80 -3.33
CA PHE A 18 -4.19 -9.38 -3.03
C PHE A 18 -5.08 -9.25 -1.80
N THR A 19 -5.19 -8.04 -1.24
CA THR A 19 -6.06 -7.74 -0.11
C THR A 19 -7.09 -6.67 -0.48
N ILE A 20 -8.23 -6.66 0.21
CA ILE A 20 -9.22 -5.60 0.13
C ILE A 20 -9.43 -5.10 1.55
N GLY A 21 -9.12 -3.83 1.81
CA GLY A 21 -9.17 -3.24 3.14
C GLY A 21 -10.05 -2.00 3.19
N THR A 22 -10.91 -1.92 4.21
CA THR A 22 -11.70 -0.72 4.54
C THR A 22 -10.91 0.36 5.25
N ARG A 23 -9.69 0.03 5.71
CA ARG A 23 -8.78 0.97 6.34
C ARG A 23 -7.48 1.04 5.57
N LEU A 24 -6.98 2.25 5.41
CA LEU A 24 -5.72 2.54 4.73
C LEU A 24 -4.54 1.76 5.33
N HIS A 25 -4.51 1.56 6.65
CA HIS A 25 -3.39 0.90 7.33
C HIS A 25 -3.26 -0.57 6.91
N SER A 26 -4.38 -1.27 6.72
CA SER A 26 -4.38 -2.65 6.25
C SER A 26 -3.84 -2.76 4.82
N ALA A 27 -4.18 -1.80 3.96
CA ALA A 27 -3.66 -1.71 2.61
C ALA A 27 -2.16 -1.38 2.58
N ILE A 28 -1.72 -0.42 3.41
CA ILE A 28 -0.29 -0.06 3.55
C ILE A 28 0.53 -1.25 4.03
N ILE A 29 0.08 -1.97 5.07
CA ILE A 29 0.81 -3.14 5.60
C ILE A 29 0.90 -4.21 4.50
N SER A 30 -0.21 -4.51 3.81
CA SER A 30 -0.19 -5.46 2.69
C SER A 30 0.84 -5.07 1.63
N MET A 31 0.82 -3.79 1.22
CA MET A 31 1.71 -3.25 0.19
C MET A 31 3.18 -3.28 0.62
N ASN A 32 3.48 -2.93 1.88
CA ASN A 32 4.82 -2.99 2.44
C ASN A 32 5.40 -4.42 2.45
N PHE A 33 4.54 -5.43 2.61
CA PHE A 33 4.92 -6.85 2.55
C PHE A 33 4.82 -7.44 1.12
N GLY A 34 4.63 -6.60 0.11
CA GLY A 34 4.65 -6.99 -1.30
C GLY A 34 3.35 -7.59 -1.82
N THR A 35 2.24 -7.43 -1.10
CA THR A 35 0.91 -7.86 -1.52
C THR A 35 0.11 -6.66 -2.04
N PRO A 36 -0.34 -6.68 -3.30
CA PRO A 36 -1.24 -5.65 -3.83
C PRO A 36 -2.51 -5.51 -2.98
N ALA A 37 -3.02 -4.29 -2.84
CA ALA A 37 -4.18 -4.02 -1.99
C ALA A 37 -5.15 -3.04 -2.64
N ILE A 38 -6.45 -3.35 -2.58
CA ILE A 38 -7.53 -2.39 -2.83
C ILE A 38 -7.85 -1.68 -1.51
N ALA A 39 -7.74 -0.36 -1.48
CA ALA A 39 -8.09 0.45 -0.32
C ALA A 39 -9.45 1.12 -0.52
N ILE A 40 -10.43 0.72 0.29
CA ILE A 40 -11.74 1.37 0.36
C ILE A 40 -11.62 2.57 1.30
N ASN A 41 -11.82 3.77 0.76
CA ASN A 41 -11.63 5.04 1.44
C ASN A 41 -12.98 5.67 1.80
N TYR A 42 -13.11 6.05 3.07
CA TYR A 42 -14.26 6.80 3.60
C TYR A 42 -14.00 8.30 3.69
N GLU A 43 -12.72 8.71 3.82
CA GLU A 43 -12.33 10.10 4.05
C GLU A 43 -11.29 10.61 3.03
N HIS A 44 -11.30 11.92 2.80
CA HIS A 44 -10.39 12.60 1.85
C HIS A 44 -8.90 12.48 2.23
N LYS A 45 -8.55 12.26 3.50
CA LYS A 45 -7.15 12.11 3.96
C LYS A 45 -6.47 10.86 3.40
N SER A 46 -7.24 9.79 3.15
CA SER A 46 -6.73 8.52 2.64
C SER A 46 -6.19 8.62 1.21
N LYS A 47 -6.74 9.57 0.43
CA LYS A 47 -6.37 9.80 -0.97
C LYS A 47 -4.93 10.31 -1.10
N GLY A 48 -4.51 11.24 -0.24
CA GLY A 48 -3.16 11.81 -0.29
C GLY A 48 -2.02 10.79 -0.13
N ILE A 49 -2.23 9.75 0.70
CA ILE A 49 -1.23 8.68 0.88
C ILE A 49 -1.21 7.71 -0.29
N MET A 50 -2.37 7.34 -0.83
CA MET A 50 -2.45 6.51 -2.05
C MET A 50 -1.84 7.23 -3.25
N ASN A 51 -2.03 8.56 -3.35
CA ASN A 51 -1.40 9.42 -4.35
C ASN A 51 0.12 9.43 -4.21
N SER A 52 0.61 9.53 -2.98
CA SER A 52 2.05 9.53 -2.69
C SER A 52 2.72 8.18 -2.95
N LEU A 53 1.94 7.10 -2.92
CA LEU A 53 2.38 5.75 -3.30
C LEU A 53 2.12 5.44 -4.79
N GLU A 54 1.54 6.37 -5.55
CA GLU A 54 1.11 6.19 -6.96
C GLU A 54 0.12 5.01 -7.17
N PHE A 55 -0.56 4.58 -6.11
CA PHE A 55 -1.54 3.48 -6.14
C PHE A 55 -3.00 3.97 -6.11
N ASP A 56 -3.27 5.20 -6.52
CA ASP A 56 -4.63 5.76 -6.61
C ASP A 56 -5.58 4.87 -7.42
N SER A 57 -5.07 4.18 -8.43
CA SER A 57 -5.84 3.23 -9.23
C SER A 57 -6.42 2.08 -8.42
N LEU A 58 -5.83 1.77 -7.26
CA LEU A 58 -6.28 0.74 -6.32
C LEU A 58 -7.04 1.31 -5.11
N ALA A 59 -7.25 2.62 -5.05
CA ALA A 59 -8.17 3.24 -4.12
C ALA A 59 -9.59 3.24 -4.69
N ILE A 60 -10.61 3.01 -3.85
CA ILE A 60 -12.02 3.11 -4.21
C ILE A 60 -12.77 3.90 -3.13
N SER A 61 -13.70 4.77 -3.49
CA SER A 61 -14.57 5.42 -2.49
C SER A 61 -15.57 4.42 -1.96
N VAL A 62 -15.98 4.56 -0.69
CA VAL A 62 -17.09 3.75 -0.16
C VAL A 62 -18.37 3.89 -1.00
N LYS A 63 -18.59 5.06 -1.63
CA LYS A 63 -19.74 5.33 -2.49
C LYS A 63 -19.75 4.45 -3.74
N ASP A 64 -18.57 4.12 -4.24
CA ASP A 64 -18.39 3.40 -5.49
C ASP A 64 -18.49 1.88 -5.29
N LEU A 65 -18.59 1.40 -4.03
CA LEU A 65 -18.82 -0.01 -3.70
C LEU A 65 -20.15 -0.56 -4.23
N PHE A 66 -21.14 0.30 -4.42
CA PHE A 66 -22.46 -0.07 -4.94
C PHE A 66 -22.49 -0.04 -6.48
N THR A 67 -21.34 0.17 -7.11
CA THR A 67 -21.17 0.17 -8.57
C THR A 67 -20.28 -1.00 -9.00
N ASP A 68 -20.15 -1.22 -10.31
CA ASP A 68 -19.25 -2.23 -10.86
C ASP A 68 -17.75 -1.89 -10.68
N GLU A 69 -17.41 -0.73 -10.10
CA GLU A 69 -16.04 -0.27 -9.95
C GLU A 69 -15.17 -1.23 -9.12
N ILE A 70 -15.71 -1.78 -8.02
CA ILE A 70 -14.97 -2.77 -7.22
C ILE A 70 -14.68 -4.04 -8.03
N THR A 71 -15.67 -4.53 -8.78
CA THR A 71 -15.55 -5.71 -9.64
C THR A 71 -14.50 -5.47 -10.72
N ASN A 72 -14.51 -4.29 -11.34
CA ASN A 72 -13.52 -3.90 -12.35
C ASN A 72 -12.10 -3.86 -11.78
N LYS A 73 -11.90 -3.32 -10.56
CA LYS A 73 -10.59 -3.31 -9.89
C LYS A 73 -10.11 -4.71 -9.52
N ILE A 74 -11.01 -5.56 -9.03
CA ILE A 74 -10.69 -6.97 -8.73
C ILE A 74 -10.27 -7.69 -10.02
N ASN A 75 -11.03 -7.55 -11.10
CA ASN A 75 -10.71 -8.16 -12.39
C ASN A 75 -9.37 -7.63 -12.95
N TYR A 76 -9.12 -6.32 -12.82
CA TYR A 76 -7.85 -5.73 -13.21
C TYR A 76 -6.67 -6.30 -12.43
N LEU A 77 -6.78 -6.38 -11.10
CA LEU A 77 -5.75 -6.98 -10.23
C LEU A 77 -5.52 -8.45 -10.54
N HIS A 78 -6.58 -9.18 -10.86
CA HIS A 78 -6.47 -10.60 -11.17
C HIS A 78 -5.75 -10.81 -12.52
N SER A 79 -6.14 -10.08 -13.56
CA SER A 79 -5.56 -10.20 -14.91
C SER A 79 -4.13 -9.67 -15.00
N ASN A 80 -3.74 -8.70 -14.16
CA ASN A 80 -2.43 -8.03 -14.20
C ASN A 80 -1.62 -8.27 -12.92
N HIS A 81 -1.87 -9.39 -12.22
CA HIS A 81 -1.36 -9.64 -10.87
C HIS A 81 0.16 -9.45 -10.77
N ASP A 82 0.92 -10.14 -11.63
CA ASP A 82 2.39 -10.11 -11.61
C ASP A 82 2.94 -8.72 -11.96
N GLU A 83 2.32 -8.04 -12.92
CA GLU A 83 2.70 -6.68 -13.31
C GLU A 83 2.51 -5.71 -12.14
N VAL A 84 1.33 -5.72 -11.51
CA VAL A 84 1.02 -4.86 -10.37
C VAL A 84 1.93 -5.16 -9.19
N ARG A 85 2.18 -6.44 -8.91
CA ARG A 85 3.10 -6.87 -7.84
C ARG A 85 4.53 -6.40 -8.09
N ASN A 86 5.01 -6.49 -9.33
CA ASN A 86 6.35 -6.03 -9.70
C ASN A 86 6.47 -4.50 -9.59
N LYS A 87 5.48 -3.76 -10.10
CA LYS A 87 5.41 -2.30 -9.94
C LYS A 87 5.42 -1.88 -8.48
N LEU A 88 4.62 -2.55 -7.65
CA LEU A 88 4.59 -2.35 -6.20
C LEU A 88 5.95 -2.55 -5.56
N LYS A 89 6.63 -3.65 -5.88
CA LYS A 89 7.95 -3.94 -5.32
C LYS A 89 8.97 -2.86 -5.68
N VAL A 90 9.00 -2.43 -6.94
CA VAL A 90 9.90 -1.35 -7.39
C VAL A 90 9.60 -0.05 -6.65
N LYS A 91 8.31 0.32 -6.53
CA LYS A 91 7.91 1.58 -5.90
C LYS A 91 8.22 1.61 -4.40
N ILE A 92 7.95 0.51 -3.69
CA ILE A 92 8.27 0.39 -2.26
C ILE A 92 9.78 0.55 -2.02
N GLU A 93 10.61 -0.06 -2.85
CA GLU A 93 12.08 0.06 -2.71
C GLU A 93 12.57 1.48 -3.05
N GLU A 94 11.97 2.14 -4.04
CA GLU A 94 12.23 3.55 -4.35
C GLU A 94 11.92 4.46 -3.14
N VAL A 95 10.72 4.32 -2.56
CA VAL A 95 10.27 5.11 -1.41
C VAL A 95 11.18 4.89 -0.20
N LYS A 96 11.55 3.64 0.10
CA LYS A 96 12.50 3.32 1.17
C LYS A 96 13.89 3.92 0.90
N GLY A 97 14.36 3.86 -0.34
CA GLY A 97 15.64 4.44 -0.75
C GLY A 97 15.68 5.96 -0.55
N ASN A 98 14.63 6.65 -0.99
CA ASN A 98 14.47 8.09 -0.81
C ASN A 98 14.42 8.47 0.69
N GLY A 99 13.69 7.70 1.50
CA GLY A 99 13.65 7.90 2.95
C GLY A 99 15.02 7.76 3.62
N LYS A 100 15.77 6.70 3.29
CA LYS A 100 17.13 6.48 3.81
C LYS A 100 18.08 7.62 3.43
N LYS A 101 18.00 8.09 2.17
CA LYS A 101 18.81 9.21 1.68
C LYS A 101 18.52 10.50 2.45
N LEU A 102 17.24 10.83 2.61
CA LEU A 102 16.80 12.01 3.35
C LEU A 102 17.31 12.00 4.80
N ILE A 103 17.19 10.86 5.48
CA ILE A 103 17.68 10.69 6.86
C ILE A 103 19.20 10.84 6.90
N GLY A 104 19.92 10.24 5.95
CA GLY A 104 21.38 10.37 5.85
C GLY A 104 21.83 11.83 5.66
N ASP A 105 21.14 12.59 4.82
CA ASP A 105 21.41 14.01 4.60
C ASP A 105 21.12 14.86 5.85
N LEU A 106 20.07 14.52 6.59
CA LEU A 106 19.74 15.14 7.88
C LEU A 106 20.80 14.87 8.95
N ILE A 107 21.25 13.62 9.08
CA ILE A 107 22.29 13.24 10.05
C ILE A 107 23.60 13.97 9.73
N LYS A 108 24.00 14.06 8.46
CA LYS A 108 25.19 14.83 8.04
C LYS A 108 25.08 16.30 8.44
N LYS A 109 23.95 16.95 8.16
CA LYS A 109 23.71 18.35 8.54
C LYS A 109 23.73 18.59 10.05
N ILE A 110 23.29 17.62 10.86
CA ILE A 110 23.29 17.73 12.32
C ILE A 110 24.69 17.46 12.89
N GLY A 111 25.43 16.53 12.31
CA GLY A 111 26.78 16.13 12.75
C GLY A 111 27.91 17.07 12.31
N GLU A 112 27.64 18.03 11.42
CA GLU A 112 28.57 19.12 11.03
C GLU A 112 28.59 20.30 12.02
N LYS A 113 27.95 20.16 13.19
CA LYS A 113 28.11 21.08 14.34
C LYS A 113 29.20 20.61 15.29
#